data_AF-A0A440N8K3-F1
#
_entry.id   AF-A0A440N8K3-F1
#
_cell.length_a   1.000
_cell.length_b   1.000
_cell.length_c   1.000
_cell.angle_alpha   90.00
_cell.angle_beta   90.00
_cell.angle_gamma   90.00
#
_symmetry.space_group_name_H-M   'P 1'
#
loop_
_entity.id
_entity.type
_entity.pdbx_description
1 polymer ?
#
loop_
_entity_poly.entity_id
_entity_poly.type
_entity_poly.pdbx_seq_one_letter_code
_entity_poly.pdbx_strand_id
1 'polypeptide(L)'
;QVKIRGFRIEPGEIAARLCEHAWVREAVVVARQDRAGDKHLVAYVVCAPEAGSDDEDGGGLAGALRAHVSGRLPDYMVPAAFVQLAALPLTPNGKLDRKALPAPAGAYARTAYEAPRGAVETALAQIWAELLG
;
A
#
# COMPACT_ATOMS: atom_id res chain seq x y z
N GLN A 1 17.06 3.61 2.52
CA GLN A 1 16.50 3.50 3.87
C GLN A 1 15.70 4.71 4.34
N VAL A 2 14.66 4.47 5.13
CA VAL A 2 13.81 5.48 5.79
C VAL A 2 13.55 5.08 7.25
N LYS A 3 13.25 6.05 8.12
CA LYS A 3 12.80 5.80 9.50
C LYS A 3 11.31 6.09 9.62
N ILE A 4 10.54 5.10 10.06
CA ILE A 4 9.09 5.20 10.27
C ILE A 4 8.75 4.50 11.59
N ARG A 5 8.10 5.22 12.52
CA ARG A 5 7.63 4.68 13.81
C ARG A 5 8.70 3.88 14.58
N GLY A 6 9.95 4.36 14.59
CA GLY A 6 11.07 3.69 15.25
C GLY A 6 11.76 2.59 14.43
N PHE A 7 11.15 2.12 13.33
CA PHE A 7 11.72 1.12 12.45
C PHE A 7 12.60 1.72 11.36
N ARG A 8 13.68 1.01 11.03
CA ARG A 8 14.60 1.33 9.95
C ARG A 8 14.24 0.45 8.77
N ILE A 9 13.62 1.03 7.74
CA ILE A 9 13.00 0.29 6.64
C ILE A 9 13.76 0.53 5.34
N GLU A 10 13.97 -0.51 4.55
CA GLU A 10 14.50 -0.41 3.19
C GLU A 10 13.37 -0.49 2.16
N PRO A 11 12.94 0.63 1.54
CA PRO A 11 11.86 0.60 0.56
C PRO A 11 12.18 -0.27 -0.67
N GLY A 12 13.46 -0.45 -1.01
CA GLY A 12 13.89 -1.33 -2.09
C GLY A 12 13.57 -2.81 -1.84
N GLU A 13 13.58 -3.26 -0.59
CA GLU A 13 13.20 -4.63 -0.23
C GLU A 13 11.73 -4.88 -0.49
N ILE A 14 10.87 -3.94 -0.08
CA ILE A 14 9.42 -4.01 -0.31
C ILE A 14 9.12 -3.96 -1.81
N ALA A 15 9.80 -3.07 -2.55
CA ALA A 15 9.66 -3.00 -4.00
C ALA A 15 10.05 -4.31 -4.69
N ALA A 16 11.15 -4.95 -4.28
CA ALA A 16 11.55 -6.25 -4.80
C ALA A 16 10.48 -7.32 -4.56
N ARG A 17 9.91 -7.39 -3.34
CA ARG A 17 8.80 -8.31 -3.03
C ARG A 17 7.56 -8.04 -3.85
N LEU A 18 7.23 -6.77 -4.13
CA LEU A 18 6.10 -6.44 -5.00
C LEU A 18 6.32 -6.93 -6.44
N CYS A 19 7.54 -6.80 -6.97
CA CYS A 19 7.89 -7.31 -8.29
C CYS A 19 7.90 -8.84 -8.40
N GLU A 20 7.85 -9.59 -7.29
CA GLU A 20 7.67 -11.06 -7.32
C GLU A 20 6.21 -11.44 -7.62
N HIS A 21 5.26 -10.51 -7.52
CA HIS A 21 3.85 -10.76 -7.85
C HIS A 21 3.65 -10.72 -9.37
N ALA A 22 2.97 -11.73 -9.93
CA ALA A 22 2.79 -11.91 -11.38
C ALA A 22 2.16 -10.69 -12.09
N TRP A 23 1.35 -9.90 -11.38
CA TRP A 23 0.72 -8.71 -11.94
C TRP A 23 1.61 -7.46 -11.97
N VAL A 24 2.76 -7.46 -11.31
CA VAL A 24 3.62 -6.29 -11.16
C VAL A 24 4.79 -6.37 -12.14
N ARG A 25 4.89 -5.39 -13.03
CA ARG A 25 6.04 -5.23 -13.92
C ARG A 25 7.15 -4.42 -13.24
N GLU A 26 6.77 -3.32 -12.61
CA GLU A 26 7.68 -2.42 -11.92
C GLU A 26 7.02 -1.90 -10.64
N ALA A 27 7.82 -1.74 -9.58
CA ALA A 27 7.35 -1.17 -8.33
C ALA A 27 8.38 -0.21 -7.74
N VAL A 28 7.89 0.85 -7.10
CA VAL A 28 8.70 1.69 -6.23
C VAL A 28 7.95 2.03 -4.95
N VAL A 29 8.66 1.96 -3.84
CA VAL A 29 8.11 2.29 -2.52
C VAL A 29 8.79 3.55 -2.01
N VAL A 30 7.99 4.49 -1.51
CA VAL A 30 8.47 5.74 -0.93
C VAL A 30 7.80 6.00 0.40
N ALA A 31 8.53 6.64 1.32
CA ALA A 31 7.92 7.19 2.53
C ALA A 31 7.32 8.55 2.20
N ARG A 32 6.04 8.74 2.51
CA ARG A 32 5.35 10.04 2.45
C ARG A 32 4.90 10.44 3.83
N GLN A 33 4.93 11.74 4.08
CA GLN A 33 4.36 12.34 5.28
C GLN A 33 2.94 12.82 4.97
N ASP A 34 1.99 12.52 5.84
CA ASP A 34 0.65 13.09 5.76
C ASP A 34 0.56 14.50 6.37
N ARG A 35 -0.65 15.06 6.40
CA ARG A 35 -0.89 16.41 6.97
C ARG A 35 -0.67 16.47 8.48
N ALA A 36 -0.82 15.34 9.19
CA ALA A 36 -0.60 15.26 10.63
C ALA A 36 0.88 15.11 11.00
N GLY A 37 1.74 14.87 10.00
CA GLY A 37 3.18 14.68 10.20
C GLY A 37 3.58 13.21 10.31
N ASP A 38 2.64 12.27 10.18
CA ASP A 38 2.94 10.84 10.23
C ASP A 38 3.51 10.36 8.91
N LYS A 39 4.56 9.54 9.00
CA LYS A 39 5.19 8.92 7.83
C LYS A 39 4.59 7.57 7.55
N HIS A 40 4.20 7.35 6.30
CA HIS A 40 3.64 6.09 5.82
C HIS A 40 4.35 5.66 4.54
N LEU A 41 4.39 4.35 4.32
CA LEU A 41 4.91 3.78 3.08
C LEU A 41 3.81 3.80 2.02
N VAL A 42 4.16 4.23 0.81
CA VAL A 42 3.29 4.22 -0.38
C VAL A 42 4.00 3.46 -1.49
N ALA A 43 3.34 2.46 -2.04
CA ALA A 43 3.81 1.69 -3.19
C ALA A 43 3.18 2.24 -4.47
N TYR A 44 4.01 2.53 -5.47
CA TYR A 44 3.57 2.83 -6.84
C TYR A 44 3.93 1.65 -7.70
N VAL A 45 2.96 1.12 -8.43
CA VAL A 45 3.11 -0.10 -9.21
C VAL A 45 2.69 0.13 -10.65
N VAL A 46 3.42 -0.48 -11.57
CA VAL A 46 3.04 -0.58 -12.98
C VAL A 46 2.71 -2.04 -13.25
N CYS A 47 1.51 -2.28 -13.77
CA CYS A 47 1.04 -3.65 -14.02
C CYS A 47 1.67 -4.25 -15.27
N ALA A 48 1.81 -5.57 -15.28
CA ALA A 48 2.10 -6.32 -16.51
C ALA A 48 0.90 -6.24 -17.47
N PRO A 49 1.11 -6.28 -18.80
CA PRO A 49 0.04 -6.18 -19.80
C PRO A 49 -1.03 -7.28 -19.68
N GLU A 50 -0.64 -8.45 -19.17
CA GLU A 50 -1.49 -9.63 -19.01
C GLU A 50 -2.12 -9.73 -17.61
N ALA A 51 -1.86 -8.76 -16.74
CA ALA A 51 -2.48 -8.70 -15.43
C ALA A 51 -3.97 -8.34 -15.60
N GLY A 52 -4.86 -9.30 -15.34
CA GLY A 52 -6.29 -9.06 -15.23
C GLY A 52 -6.55 -8.05 -14.11
N SER A 53 -6.71 -6.78 -14.48
CA SER A 53 -7.15 -5.72 -13.57
C SER A 53 -8.67 -5.75 -13.50
N ASP A 54 -9.23 -6.76 -12.83
CA ASP A 54 -10.68 -7.02 -12.81
C ASP A 54 -11.49 -6.13 -11.87
N ASP A 55 -11.01 -4.92 -11.53
CA ASP A 55 -11.84 -3.89 -10.91
C ASP A 55 -11.49 -2.52 -11.50
N GLU A 56 -12.47 -1.84 -12.11
CA GLU A 56 -12.33 -0.48 -12.68
C GLU A 56 -11.85 0.56 -11.64
N ASP A 57 -11.98 0.24 -10.35
CA ASP A 57 -11.57 1.09 -9.22
C ASP A 57 -10.16 0.77 -8.65
N GLY A 58 -9.46 -0.25 -9.15
CA GLY A 58 -8.13 -0.66 -8.66
C GLY A 58 -8.10 -1.27 -7.26
N GLY A 59 -9.26 -1.48 -6.64
CA GLY A 59 -9.42 -2.07 -5.30
C GLY A 59 -8.88 -3.50 -5.19
N GLY A 60 -9.20 -4.36 -6.16
CA GLY A 60 -8.72 -5.75 -6.21
C GLY A 60 -7.20 -5.87 -6.27
N LEU A 61 -6.54 -5.01 -7.05
CA LEU A 61 -5.07 -4.97 -7.14
C LEU A 61 -4.42 -4.60 -5.81
N ALA A 62 -4.90 -3.53 -5.16
CA ALA A 62 -4.36 -3.08 -3.88
C ALA A 62 -4.51 -4.15 -2.79
N GLY A 63 -5.65 -4.85 -2.75
CA GLY A 63 -5.90 -5.96 -1.84
C GLY A 63 -4.95 -7.14 -2.08
N ALA A 64 -4.79 -7.57 -3.34
CA ALA A 64 -3.91 -8.67 -3.73
C ALA A 64 -2.44 -8.39 -3.37
N LEU A 65 -1.94 -7.19 -3.69
CA LEU A 65 -0.56 -6.80 -3.40
C LEU A 65 -0.30 -6.68 -1.89
N ARG A 66 -1.26 -6.12 -1.14
CA ARG A 66 -1.21 -6.10 0.33
C ARG A 66 -1.10 -7.51 0.90
N ALA A 67 -2.00 -8.41 0.51
CA ALA A 67 -1.98 -9.80 0.96
C ALA A 67 -0.65 -10.49 0.62
N HIS A 68 -0.13 -10.25 -0.59
CA HIS A 68 1.15 -10.79 -1.03
C HIS A 68 2.31 -10.38 -0.13
N VAL A 69 2.43 -9.09 0.22
CA VAL A 69 3.52 -8.61 1.06
C VAL A 69 3.30 -8.89 2.54
N SER A 70 2.06 -8.85 3.04
CA SER A 70 1.74 -9.20 4.44
C SER A 70 2.06 -10.65 4.78
N GLY A 71 2.00 -11.57 3.82
CA GLY A 71 2.42 -12.96 4.03
C GLY A 71 3.95 -13.18 4.05
N ARG A 72 4.76 -12.16 3.77
CA ARG A 72 6.22 -12.27 3.55
C ARG A 72 7.05 -11.26 4.35
N LEU A 73 6.46 -10.13 4.71
CA LEU A 73 7.12 -9.03 5.39
C LEU A 73 6.41 -8.72 6.71
N PRO A 74 7.14 -8.22 7.72
CA PRO A 74 6.53 -7.70 8.94
C PRO A 74 5.53 -6.57 8.65
N ASP A 75 4.50 -6.45 9.49
CA ASP A 75 3.41 -5.47 9.32
C ASP A 75 3.89 -4.03 9.14
N TYR A 76 4.97 -3.63 9.83
CA TYR A 76 5.51 -2.26 9.73
C TYR A 76 6.15 -1.95 8.36
N MET A 77 6.40 -2.97 7.53
CA MET A 77 6.91 -2.81 6.16
C MET A 77 5.80 -2.83 5.11
N VAL A 78 4.56 -3.16 5.49
CA VAL A 78 3.42 -3.21 4.58
C VAL A 78 3.01 -1.78 4.18
N PRO A 79 2.99 -1.43 2.88
CA PRO A 79 2.54 -0.13 2.43
C PRO A 79 1.11 0.20 2.89
N ALA A 80 0.89 1.46 3.29
CA ALA A 80 -0.43 1.96 3.64
C ALA A 80 -1.31 2.19 2.39
N ALA A 81 -0.69 2.44 1.25
CA ALA A 81 -1.35 2.72 -0.03
C ALA A 81 -0.64 2.03 -1.20
N PHE A 82 -1.42 1.61 -2.19
CA PHE A 82 -0.96 1.03 -3.44
C PHE A 82 -1.57 1.84 -4.60
N VAL A 83 -0.72 2.47 -5.40
CA VAL A 83 -1.13 3.36 -6.49
C VAL A 83 -0.69 2.74 -7.81
N GLN A 84 -1.66 2.39 -8.66
CA GLN A 84 -1.36 1.92 -10.01
C GLN A 84 -1.01 3.12 -10.90
N LEU A 85 0.06 2.97 -11.69
CA LEU A 85 0.49 3.92 -12.70
C LEU A 85 0.60 3.22 -14.06
N ALA A 86 0.40 3.97 -15.14
CA ALA A 86 0.72 3.49 -16.48
C ALA A 86 2.24 3.32 -16.68
N ALA A 87 3.04 4.19 -16.08
CA ALA A 87 4.50 4.14 -16.07
C ALA A 87 5.07 4.91 -14.87
N LEU A 88 6.28 4.56 -14.45
CA LEU A 88 6.99 5.33 -13.43
C LEU A 88 7.49 6.66 -14.02
N PRO A 89 7.31 7.80 -13.33
CA PRO A 89 7.84 9.07 -13.80
C PRO A 89 9.36 9.07 -13.64
N LEU A 90 10.06 9.28 -14.75
CA LEU A 90 11.51 9.36 -14.79
C LEU A 90 11.97 10.77 -15.19
N THR A 91 13.05 11.22 -14.57
CA THR A 91 13.84 12.37 -15.02
C THR A 91 14.49 12.09 -16.38
N PRO A 92 14.98 13.12 -17.10
CA PRO A 92 15.70 12.93 -18.37
C PRO A 92 16.91 11.99 -18.28
N ASN A 93 17.49 11.83 -17.09
CA ASN A 93 18.62 10.93 -16.83
C ASN A 93 18.18 9.50 -16.44
N GLY A 94 16.91 9.15 -16.63
CA GLY A 94 16.37 7.82 -16.32
C GLY A 94 16.19 7.51 -14.83
N LYS A 95 16.44 8.47 -13.94
CA LYS A 95 16.19 8.30 -12.48
C LYS A 95 14.73 8.59 -12.17
N LEU A 96 14.17 7.91 -11.16
CA LEU A 96 12.82 8.20 -10.65
C LEU A 96 12.66 9.68 -10.25
N ASP A 97 11.66 10.35 -10.84
CA ASP A 97 11.22 11.66 -10.41
C ASP A 97 10.18 11.54 -9.29
N ARG A 98 10.67 11.59 -8.04
CA ARG A 98 9.83 11.50 -6.84
C ARG A 98 8.83 12.65 -6.70
N LYS A 99 9.10 13.82 -7.31
CA LYS A 99 8.21 14.98 -7.21
C LYS A 99 7.01 14.84 -8.14
N ALA A 100 7.18 14.13 -9.25
CA ALA A 100 6.13 13.83 -10.22
C ALA A 100 5.22 12.67 -9.79
N LEU A 101 5.54 11.94 -8.72
CA LEU A 101 4.67 10.89 -8.19
C LEU A 101 3.35 11.51 -7.67
N PRO A 102 2.18 11.03 -8.13
CA PRO A 102 0.89 11.59 -7.69
C PRO A 102 0.65 11.34 -6.21
N ALA A 103 -0.24 12.12 -5.60
CA ALA A 103 -0.70 11.84 -4.24
C ALA A 103 -1.57 10.57 -4.23
N PRO A 104 -1.48 9.72 -3.19
CA PRO A 104 -2.28 8.48 -3.09
C PRO A 104 -3.74 8.75 -2.67
N ALA A 105 -4.38 9.78 -3.21
CA ALA A 105 -5.76 10.13 -2.87
C ALA A 105 -6.70 8.96 -3.22
N GLY A 106 -7.45 8.46 -2.24
CA GLY A 106 -8.32 7.28 -2.41
C GLY A 106 -7.60 5.92 -2.44
N ALA A 107 -6.29 5.90 -2.63
CA ALA A 107 -5.47 4.69 -2.73
C ALA A 107 -4.90 4.20 -1.39
N TYR A 108 -5.08 4.98 -0.31
CA TYR A 108 -4.93 4.43 1.04
C TYR A 108 -5.93 3.30 1.18
N ALA A 109 -5.44 2.11 1.51
CA ALA A 109 -6.33 0.99 1.72
C ALA A 109 -7.28 1.37 2.84
N ARG A 110 -8.54 1.66 2.49
CA ARG A 110 -9.62 1.39 3.41
C ARG A 110 -9.59 -0.12 3.50
N THR A 111 -9.10 -0.66 4.62
CA THR A 111 -9.41 -2.06 4.93
C THR A 111 -10.91 -2.18 4.71
N ALA A 112 -11.32 -3.00 3.74
CA ALA A 112 -12.74 -3.21 3.50
C ALA A 112 -13.33 -3.59 4.87
N TYR A 113 -14.37 -2.88 5.29
CA TYR A 113 -14.96 -3.15 6.58
C TYR A 113 -15.33 -4.62 6.62
N GLU A 114 -14.76 -5.32 7.59
CA GLU A 114 -15.08 -6.70 7.84
C GLU A 114 -15.98 -6.76 9.05
N ALA A 115 -17.19 -7.29 8.87
CA ALA A 115 -18.14 -7.40 9.96
C ALA A 115 -17.59 -8.35 11.04
N PRO A 116 -17.73 -8.00 12.34
CA PRO A 116 -17.32 -8.87 13.43
C PRO A 116 -18.00 -10.23 13.32
N ARG A 117 -17.23 -11.30 13.48
CA ARG A 117 -17.65 -12.69 13.33
C ARG A 117 -17.90 -13.32 14.72
N GLY A 118 -19.14 -13.72 14.95
CA GLY A 118 -19.53 -14.41 16.18
C GLY A 118 -19.65 -13.50 17.40
N ALA A 119 -20.13 -14.07 18.51
CA ALA A 119 -20.60 -13.30 19.67
C ALA A 119 -19.51 -12.44 20.33
N VAL A 120 -18.26 -12.92 20.36
CA VAL A 120 -17.14 -12.22 21.03
C VAL A 120 -16.74 -10.96 20.25
N GLU A 121 -16.52 -11.09 18.94
CA GLU A 121 -16.14 -9.94 18.11
C GLU A 121 -17.26 -8.91 18.06
N THR A 122 -18.53 -9.35 18.01
CA THR A 122 -19.68 -8.45 18.03
C THR A 122 -19.74 -7.65 19.34
N ALA A 123 -19.56 -8.32 20.49
CA ALA A 123 -19.56 -7.65 21.79
C ALA A 123 -18.42 -6.63 21.91
N LEU A 124 -17.21 -6.98 21.46
CA LEU A 124 -16.07 -6.06 21.46
C LEU A 124 -16.30 -4.86 20.54
N ALA A 125 -16.81 -5.08 19.34
CA ALA A 125 -17.12 -4.01 18.40
C ALA A 125 -18.18 -3.04 18.96
N GLN A 126 -19.20 -3.54 19.65
CA GLN A 126 -20.20 -2.71 20.34
C GLN A 126 -19.58 -1.85 21.44
N ILE A 127 -18.78 -2.46 22.32
CA ILE A 127 -18.09 -1.72 23.40
C ILE A 127 -17.22 -0.61 22.82
N TRP A 128 -16.47 -0.89 21.74
CA TRP A 128 -15.65 0.13 21.08
C TRP A 128 -16.48 1.23 20.44
N ALA A 129 -17.60 0.91 19.78
CA ALA A 129 -18.48 1.90 19.20
C ALA A 129 -19.07 2.84 20.28
N GLU A 130 -19.51 2.29 21.41
CA GLU A 130 -20.03 3.07 22.54
C GLU A 130 -18.98 4.01 23.15
N LEU A 131 -17.72 3.57 23.21
CA LEU A 131 -16.64 4.36 23.81
C LEU A 131 -16.06 5.42 22.88
N LEU A 132 -16.01 5.16 21.57
CA LEU A 132 -15.29 5.98 20.60
C LEU A 132 -16.20 6.94 19.80
N GLY A 133 -17.51 6.65 19.70
CA GLY A 133 -18.50 7.51 19.06
C GLY A 133 -18.58 7.38 17.54
#